data_AF-A0A238GZ74-F1
#
_entry.id   AF-A0A238GZ74-F1
#
_cell.length_a   1.000
_cell.length_b   1.000
_cell.length_c   1.000
_cell.angle_alpha   90.00
_cell.angle_beta   90.00
_cell.angle_gamma   90.00
#
_symmetry.space_group_name_H-M   'P 1'
#
loop_
_entity.id
_entity.type
_entity.pdbx_description
1 polymer ?
#
loop_
_entity_poly.entity_id
_entity_poly.type
_entity_poly.pdbx_seq_one_letter_code
_entity_poly.pdbx_strand_id
1 'polypeptide(L)'
;MMARLGRTWARWAAAVLAGWLLAGAARAEVSAADPIDVAMRQCLARRDRSSTAGQIQCMDDAQQKWLVEVDNAYARVEKIAPADKRRGWQESQRRWLEWRKDESHLVHAVYETTQGTAYLMASADMRLQPVRDRALALRDAAERYVQQAAGRHAQAGGGKRGGRRVQPCSRDAACEHALFDMNRYYTKLRTRMPAASLPTLGRRSARGSRFAMRRRRSSARTSASI
;
A
#
# COMPACT_ATOMS: atom_id res chain seq x y z
N MET A 1 -37.13 -54.03 24.27
CA MET A 1 -36.89 -52.57 24.26
C MET A 1 -35.59 -52.23 23.49
N MET A 2 -35.40 -52.74 22.26
CA MET A 2 -34.11 -52.61 21.52
C MET A 2 -34.26 -52.24 20.03
N ALA A 3 -35.45 -51.89 19.53
CA ALA A 3 -35.67 -51.66 18.09
C ALA A 3 -35.96 -50.18 17.69
N ARG A 4 -35.88 -49.24 18.64
CA ARG A 4 -36.18 -47.81 18.38
C ARG A 4 -34.94 -46.90 18.32
N LEU A 5 -33.76 -47.40 18.68
CA LEU A 5 -32.51 -46.61 18.69
C LEU A 5 -31.78 -46.58 17.33
N GLY A 6 -32.03 -47.51 16.41
CA GLY A 6 -31.34 -47.55 15.11
C GLY A 6 -31.85 -46.57 14.05
N ARG A 7 -33.07 -46.05 14.19
CA ARG A 7 -33.72 -45.20 13.17
C ARG A 7 -33.35 -43.72 13.26
N THR A 8 -32.86 -43.25 14.41
CA THR A 8 -32.44 -41.86 14.59
C THR A 8 -31.06 -41.62 13.99
N TRP A 9 -30.12 -42.55 14.16
CA TRP A 9 -28.75 -42.43 13.64
C TRP A 9 -28.68 -42.37 12.11
N ALA A 10 -29.54 -43.11 11.40
CA ALA A 10 -29.61 -43.08 9.94
C ALA A 10 -30.08 -41.72 9.37
N ARG A 11 -30.89 -40.97 10.12
CA ARG A 11 -31.37 -39.64 9.70
C ARG A 11 -30.32 -38.54 9.88
N TRP A 12 -29.48 -38.65 10.91
CA TRP A 12 -28.37 -37.72 11.13
C TRP A 12 -27.24 -37.92 10.12
N ALA A 13 -26.95 -39.17 9.71
CA ALA A 13 -25.95 -39.45 8.68
C ALA A 13 -26.33 -38.87 7.30
N ALA A 14 -27.61 -38.93 6.92
CA ALA A 14 -28.09 -38.37 5.66
C ALA A 14 -28.06 -36.83 5.63
N ALA A 15 -28.31 -36.16 6.75
CA ALA A 15 -28.26 -34.69 6.85
C ALA A 15 -26.84 -34.14 6.76
N VAL A 16 -25.83 -34.87 7.28
CA VAL A 16 -24.42 -34.48 7.18
C VAL A 16 -23.89 -34.65 5.75
N LEU A 17 -24.31 -35.68 5.03
CA LEU A 17 -23.93 -35.90 3.63
C LEU A 17 -24.57 -34.88 2.68
N ALA A 18 -25.79 -34.42 2.95
CA ALA A 18 -26.45 -33.37 2.15
C ALA A 18 -25.83 -31.97 2.39
N GLY A 19 -25.33 -31.69 3.60
CA GLY A 19 -24.64 -30.44 3.92
C GLY A 19 -23.27 -30.29 3.23
N TRP A 20 -22.57 -31.40 2.97
CA TRP A 20 -21.30 -31.41 2.25
C TRP A 20 -21.45 -31.18 0.75
N LEU A 21 -22.58 -31.54 0.15
CA LEU A 21 -22.83 -31.35 -1.30
C LEU A 21 -23.26 -29.93 -1.67
N LEU A 22 -23.60 -29.07 -0.69
CA LEU A 22 -24.00 -27.67 -0.90
C LEU A 22 -22.91 -26.66 -0.52
N ALA A 23 -21.71 -27.12 -0.14
CA ALA A 23 -20.53 -26.27 -0.06
C ALA A 23 -20.01 -25.98 -1.48
N GLY A 24 -20.83 -25.25 -2.25
CA GLY A 24 -20.47 -24.75 -3.57
C GLY A 24 -19.12 -24.04 -3.48
N ALA A 25 -18.22 -24.42 -4.37
CA ALA A 25 -16.88 -23.88 -4.48
C ALA A 25 -16.91 -22.35 -4.40
N ALA A 26 -16.53 -21.81 -3.23
CA ALA A 26 -16.10 -20.43 -3.13
C ALA A 26 -14.83 -20.34 -3.97
N ARG A 27 -14.97 -20.01 -5.25
CA ARG A 27 -13.86 -19.59 -6.08
C ARG A 27 -13.34 -18.32 -5.43
N ALA A 28 -12.25 -18.45 -4.68
CA ALA A 28 -11.41 -17.31 -4.42
C ALA A 28 -10.98 -16.79 -5.80
N GLU A 29 -11.63 -15.73 -6.27
CA GLU A 29 -11.15 -14.99 -7.43
C GLU A 29 -9.76 -14.48 -7.04
N VAL A 30 -8.74 -15.21 -7.48
CA VAL A 30 -7.38 -14.71 -7.43
C VAL A 30 -7.39 -13.48 -8.31
N SER A 31 -7.37 -12.29 -7.71
CA SER A 31 -7.21 -11.03 -8.45
C SER A 31 -6.06 -11.23 -9.44
N ALA A 32 -6.37 -11.10 -10.72
CA ALA A 32 -5.38 -11.27 -11.77
C ALA A 32 -4.19 -10.35 -11.46
N ALA A 33 -2.98 -10.90 -11.55
CA ALA A 33 -1.77 -10.13 -11.32
C ALA A 33 -1.73 -8.93 -12.28
N ASP A 34 -1.19 -7.81 -11.82
CA ASP A 34 -1.09 -6.60 -12.65
C ASP A 34 -0.29 -6.90 -13.93
N PRO A 35 -0.75 -6.43 -15.11
CA PRO A 35 -0.04 -6.64 -16.37
C PRO A 35 1.44 -6.18 -16.36
N ILE A 36 1.78 -5.15 -15.59
CA ILE A 36 3.17 -4.69 -15.43
C ILE A 36 4.01 -5.75 -14.73
N ASP A 37 3.48 -6.35 -13.65
CA ASP A 37 4.17 -7.40 -12.91
C ASP A 37 4.26 -8.70 -13.72
N VAL A 38 3.24 -9.01 -14.54
CA VAL A 38 3.27 -10.11 -15.51
C VAL A 38 4.37 -9.88 -16.55
N ALA A 39 4.43 -8.69 -17.16
CA ALA A 39 5.43 -8.33 -18.14
C ALA A 39 6.85 -8.33 -17.56
N MET A 40 7.02 -7.90 -16.30
CA MET A 40 8.31 -8.00 -15.61
C MET A 40 8.74 -9.44 -15.43
N ARG A 41 7.85 -10.34 -14.97
CA ARG A 41 8.16 -11.77 -14.83
C ARG A 41 8.54 -12.42 -16.17
N GLN A 42 7.85 -12.05 -17.24
CA GLN A 42 8.20 -12.50 -18.59
C GLN A 42 9.56 -11.96 -19.04
N CYS A 43 9.86 -10.68 -18.78
CA CYS A 43 11.16 -10.08 -19.07
C CYS A 43 12.31 -10.81 -18.36
N LEU A 44 12.14 -11.09 -17.07
CA LEU A 44 13.13 -11.80 -16.24
C LEU A 44 13.39 -13.23 -16.73
N ALA A 45 12.43 -13.85 -17.42
CA ALA A 45 12.57 -15.21 -17.98
C ALA A 45 13.23 -15.22 -19.37
N ARG A 46 13.49 -14.06 -19.98
CA ARG A 46 14.10 -13.99 -21.32
C ARG A 46 15.58 -14.40 -21.27
N ARG A 47 16.02 -15.17 -22.26
CA ARG A 47 17.42 -15.61 -22.38
C ARG A 47 18.40 -14.43 -22.47
N ASP A 48 18.04 -13.36 -23.16
CA ASP A 48 18.87 -12.15 -23.28
C ASP A 48 18.88 -11.26 -22.02
N ARG A 49 18.09 -11.61 -21.00
CA ARG A 49 18.00 -10.90 -19.71
C ARG A 49 18.46 -11.76 -18.52
N SER A 50 19.17 -12.86 -18.78
CA SER A 50 19.60 -13.80 -17.74
C SER A 50 20.71 -13.26 -16.82
N SER A 51 21.49 -12.28 -17.28
CA SER A 51 22.53 -11.64 -16.47
C SER A 51 21.91 -10.75 -15.39
N THR A 52 22.62 -10.52 -14.28
CA THR A 52 22.16 -9.58 -13.24
C THR A 52 21.83 -8.20 -13.80
N ALA A 53 22.65 -7.69 -14.73
CA ALA A 53 22.37 -6.42 -15.40
C ALA A 53 21.06 -6.46 -16.19
N GLY A 54 20.83 -7.54 -16.95
CA GLY A 54 19.57 -7.74 -17.68
C GLY A 54 18.34 -7.86 -16.77
N GLN A 55 18.49 -8.50 -15.61
CA GLN A 55 17.43 -8.59 -14.61
C GLN A 55 17.11 -7.22 -13.99
N ILE A 56 18.14 -6.45 -13.61
CA ILE A 56 17.97 -5.08 -13.11
C ILE A 56 17.28 -4.20 -14.16
N GLN A 57 17.65 -4.31 -15.43
CA GLN A 57 16.96 -3.60 -16.52
C GLN A 57 15.47 -3.95 -16.58
N CYS A 58 15.09 -5.23 -16.44
CA CYS A 58 13.67 -5.60 -16.37
C CYS A 58 12.94 -4.95 -15.19
N MET A 59 13.59 -4.83 -14.03
CA MET A 59 13.03 -4.19 -12.84
C MET A 59 12.90 -2.68 -13.01
N ASP A 60 13.91 -2.03 -13.60
CA ASP A 60 13.88 -0.60 -13.91
C ASP A 60 12.82 -0.28 -14.98
N ASP A 61 12.69 -1.12 -16.03
CA ASP A 61 11.61 -1.01 -17.03
C ASP A 61 10.22 -1.10 -16.38
N ALA A 62 10.05 -2.03 -15.42
CA ALA A 62 8.81 -2.16 -14.66
C ALA A 62 8.58 -0.94 -13.75
N GLN A 63 9.62 -0.41 -13.12
CA GLN A 63 9.54 0.81 -12.30
C GLN A 63 9.04 1.99 -13.14
N GLN A 64 9.57 2.18 -14.36
CA GLN A 64 9.12 3.26 -15.24
C GLN A 64 7.65 3.12 -15.63
N LYS A 65 7.20 1.91 -15.93
CA LYS A 65 5.78 1.63 -16.19
C LYS A 65 4.92 1.94 -14.97
N TRP A 66 5.36 1.56 -13.78
CA TRP A 66 4.67 1.88 -12.53
C TRP A 66 4.64 3.39 -12.25
N LEU A 67 5.67 4.16 -12.62
CA LEU A 67 5.68 5.62 -12.51
C LEU A 67 4.61 6.25 -13.40
N VAL A 68 4.50 5.80 -14.66
CA VAL A 68 3.41 6.22 -15.55
C VAL A 68 2.04 5.92 -14.93
N GLU A 69 1.89 4.77 -14.27
CA GLU A 69 0.64 4.42 -13.58
C GLU A 69 0.37 5.22 -12.32
N VAL A 70 1.40 5.70 -11.62
CA VAL A 70 1.22 6.70 -10.55
C VAL A 70 0.55 7.95 -11.13
N ASP A 71 1.05 8.46 -12.26
CA ASP A 71 0.53 9.69 -12.87
C ASP A 71 -0.89 9.49 -13.42
N ASN A 72 -1.13 8.38 -14.13
CA ASN A 72 -2.46 8.03 -14.65
C ASN A 72 -3.49 7.88 -13.53
N ALA A 73 -3.15 7.16 -12.45
CA ALA A 73 -4.05 6.95 -11.33
C ALA A 73 -4.27 8.26 -10.55
N TYR A 74 -3.24 9.08 -10.39
CA TYR A 74 -3.35 10.39 -9.75
C TYR A 74 -4.26 11.33 -10.52
N ALA A 75 -4.11 11.44 -11.85
CA ALA A 75 -4.99 12.25 -12.70
C ALA A 75 -6.46 11.79 -12.59
N ARG A 76 -6.70 10.47 -12.50
CA ARG A 76 -8.03 9.92 -12.25
C ARG A 76 -8.58 10.38 -10.90
N VAL A 77 -7.80 10.27 -9.82
CA VAL A 77 -8.19 10.76 -8.49
C VAL A 77 -8.51 12.26 -8.53
N GLU A 78 -7.71 13.08 -9.20
CA GLU A 78 -7.98 14.52 -9.30
C GLU A 78 -9.30 14.85 -10.02
N LYS A 79 -9.66 14.05 -11.02
CA LYS A 79 -10.90 14.21 -11.79
C LYS A 79 -12.14 13.81 -10.98
N ILE A 80 -12.09 12.70 -10.24
CA ILE A 80 -13.29 12.10 -9.63
C ILE A 80 -13.43 12.33 -8.12
N ALA A 81 -12.35 12.72 -7.42
CA ALA A 81 -12.41 12.91 -5.98
C ALA A 81 -13.25 14.15 -5.62
N PRO A 82 -14.08 14.07 -4.56
CA PRO A 82 -14.76 15.24 -4.02
C PRO A 82 -13.77 16.35 -3.62
N ALA A 83 -14.19 17.61 -3.72
CA ALA A 83 -13.30 18.76 -3.52
C ALA A 83 -12.57 18.78 -2.16
N ASP A 84 -13.21 18.31 -1.09
CA ASP A 84 -12.62 18.21 0.25
C ASP A 84 -11.53 17.14 0.34
N LYS A 85 -11.61 16.09 -0.49
CA LYS A 85 -10.61 15.01 -0.57
C LYS A 85 -9.50 15.32 -1.55
N ARG A 86 -9.81 15.95 -2.69
CA ARG A 86 -8.85 16.27 -3.74
C ARG A 86 -7.63 17.05 -3.23
N ARG A 87 -7.85 18.08 -2.39
CA ARG A 87 -6.75 18.83 -1.76
C ARG A 87 -5.84 17.96 -0.89
N GLY A 88 -6.40 16.94 -0.23
CA GLY A 88 -5.62 15.99 0.57
C GLY A 88 -4.74 15.10 -0.30
N TRP A 89 -5.25 14.67 -1.46
CA TRP A 89 -4.48 13.89 -2.43
C TRP A 89 -3.38 14.70 -3.12
N GLN A 90 -3.65 15.95 -3.48
CA GLN A 90 -2.66 16.89 -4.03
C GLN A 90 -1.49 17.09 -3.06
N GLU A 91 -1.80 17.36 -1.79
CA GLU A 91 -0.78 17.48 -0.75
C GLU A 91 0.00 16.18 -0.55
N SER A 92 -0.70 15.03 -0.51
CA SER A 92 -0.08 13.71 -0.38
C SER A 92 0.87 13.43 -1.54
N GLN A 93 0.48 13.74 -2.79
CA GLN A 93 1.30 13.53 -3.98
C GLN A 93 2.54 14.41 -3.95
N ARG A 94 2.42 15.69 -3.61
CA ARG A 94 3.59 16.59 -3.48
C ARG A 94 4.59 16.05 -2.45
N ARG A 95 4.11 15.64 -1.28
CA ARG A 95 4.97 15.08 -0.22
C ARG A 95 5.61 13.76 -0.61
N TRP A 96 4.88 12.93 -1.37
CA TRP A 96 5.42 11.67 -1.89
C TRP A 96 6.59 11.91 -2.84
N LEU A 97 6.46 12.85 -3.78
CA LEU A 97 7.53 13.22 -4.72
C LEU A 97 8.77 13.74 -3.98
N GLU A 98 8.56 14.62 -3.00
CA GLU A 98 9.66 15.14 -2.18
C GLU A 98 10.35 14.04 -1.37
N TRP A 99 9.59 13.12 -0.77
CA TRP A 99 10.15 11.97 -0.05
C TRP A 99 10.92 11.05 -0.99
N ARG A 100 10.37 10.68 -2.14
CA ARG A 100 11.01 9.81 -3.16
C ARG A 100 12.35 10.35 -3.62
N LYS A 101 12.47 11.67 -3.79
CA LYS A 101 13.75 12.32 -4.12
C LYS A 101 14.81 12.03 -3.05
N ASP A 102 14.50 12.28 -1.78
CA ASP A 102 15.45 12.04 -0.69
C ASP A 102 15.67 10.53 -0.41
N GLU A 103 14.66 9.69 -0.64
CA GLU A 103 14.78 8.23 -0.57
C GLU A 103 15.83 7.72 -1.57
N SER A 104 15.84 8.23 -2.80
CA SER A 104 16.84 7.81 -3.80
C SER A 104 18.28 8.07 -3.35
N HIS A 105 18.53 9.22 -2.71
CA HIS A 105 19.84 9.56 -2.16
C HIS A 105 20.23 8.67 -0.99
N LEU A 106 19.27 8.30 -0.13
CA LEU A 106 19.55 7.39 0.96
C LEU A 106 19.84 5.97 0.45
N VAL A 107 19.01 5.44 -0.45
CA VAL A 107 19.19 4.11 -1.04
C VAL A 107 20.58 4.02 -1.66
N HIS A 108 20.97 5.02 -2.45
CA HIS A 108 22.31 5.10 -3.02
C HIS A 108 23.39 5.06 -1.94
N ALA A 109 23.35 5.97 -0.96
CA ALA A 109 24.35 6.05 0.11
C ALA A 109 24.47 4.77 0.97
N VAL A 110 23.39 3.99 1.09
CA VAL A 110 23.42 2.69 1.78
C VAL A 110 24.11 1.65 0.90
N TYR A 111 23.66 1.50 -0.35
CA TYR A 111 24.12 0.42 -1.22
C TYR A 111 25.52 0.65 -1.80
N GLU A 112 26.03 1.89 -1.84
CA GLU A 112 27.42 2.17 -2.17
C GLU A 112 28.42 1.54 -1.19
N THR A 113 28.00 1.27 0.05
CA THR A 113 28.84 0.59 1.06
C THR A 113 28.81 -0.94 0.95
N THR A 114 28.12 -1.48 -0.07
CA THR A 114 27.91 -2.92 -0.25
C THR A 114 28.58 -3.43 -1.53
N GLN A 115 28.92 -4.72 -1.56
CA GLN A 115 29.54 -5.36 -2.71
C GLN A 115 28.82 -6.68 -3.02
N GLY A 116 28.71 -7.00 -4.31
CA GLY A 116 28.07 -8.23 -4.79
C GLY A 116 26.70 -8.00 -5.43
N THR A 117 26.36 -8.85 -6.39
CA THR A 117 25.15 -8.72 -7.23
C THR A 117 23.85 -8.85 -6.45
N ALA A 118 23.84 -9.60 -5.34
CA ALA A 118 22.69 -9.70 -4.46
C ALA A 118 22.22 -8.32 -3.94
N TYR A 119 23.16 -7.44 -3.57
CA TYR A 119 22.84 -6.09 -3.11
C TYR A 119 22.40 -5.17 -4.25
N LEU A 120 22.90 -5.38 -5.47
CA LEU A 120 22.42 -4.64 -6.65
C LEU A 120 20.96 -4.98 -6.96
N MET A 121 20.59 -6.26 -6.87
CA MET A 121 19.20 -6.72 -7.02
C MET A 121 18.31 -6.15 -5.91
N ALA A 122 18.76 -6.20 -4.65
CA ALA A 122 18.02 -5.62 -3.54
C ALA A 122 17.83 -4.09 -3.69
N SER A 123 18.85 -3.37 -4.19
CA SER A 123 18.75 -1.95 -4.49
C SER A 123 17.72 -1.65 -5.59
N ALA A 124 17.69 -2.46 -6.66
CA ALA A 124 16.68 -2.34 -7.71
C ALA A 124 15.26 -2.54 -7.17
N ASP A 125 15.06 -3.56 -6.32
CA ASP A 125 13.75 -3.82 -5.71
C ASP A 125 13.31 -2.67 -4.77
N MET A 126 14.22 -2.16 -3.93
CA MET A 126 13.96 -1.02 -3.05
C MET A 126 13.54 0.24 -3.81
N ARG A 127 14.01 0.41 -5.05
CA ARG A 127 13.56 1.52 -5.90
C ARG A 127 12.17 1.26 -6.50
N LEU A 128 11.89 0.02 -6.89
CA LEU A 128 10.66 -0.42 -7.57
C LEU A 128 9.44 -0.42 -6.64
N GLN A 129 9.50 -1.12 -5.50
CA GLN A 129 8.31 -1.41 -4.67
C GLN A 129 7.55 -0.13 -4.23
N PRO A 130 8.21 0.96 -3.77
CA PRO A 130 7.49 2.16 -3.35
C PRO A 130 6.71 2.87 -4.47
N VAL A 131 7.12 2.70 -5.73
CA VAL A 131 6.40 3.24 -6.89
C VAL A 131 5.15 2.42 -7.15
N ARG A 132 5.31 1.10 -7.17
CA ARG A 132 4.20 0.15 -7.33
C ARG A 132 3.13 0.37 -6.25
N ASP A 133 3.54 0.41 -4.99
CA ASP A 133 2.62 0.62 -3.86
C ASP A 133 1.86 1.95 -3.97
N ARG A 134 2.53 3.00 -4.44
CA ARG A 134 1.88 4.30 -4.66
C ARG A 134 0.83 4.23 -5.76
N ALA A 135 1.14 3.60 -6.89
CA ALA A 135 0.20 3.45 -8.01
C ALA A 135 -1.05 2.69 -7.56
N LEU A 136 -0.86 1.57 -6.85
CA LEU A 136 -1.96 0.76 -6.32
C LEU A 136 -2.81 1.54 -5.32
N ALA A 137 -2.21 2.28 -4.39
CA ALA A 137 -2.95 3.11 -3.43
C ALA A 137 -3.79 4.20 -4.11
N LEU A 138 -3.30 4.79 -5.21
CA LEU A 138 -4.04 5.78 -6.00
C LEU A 138 -5.19 5.15 -6.79
N ARG A 139 -4.98 3.98 -7.40
CA ARG A 139 -6.02 3.23 -8.10
C ARG A 139 -7.16 2.82 -7.18
N ASP A 140 -6.83 2.22 -6.04
CA ASP A 140 -7.80 1.86 -4.99
C ASP A 140 -8.54 3.09 -4.45
N ALA A 141 -7.88 4.24 -4.31
CA ALA A 141 -8.56 5.49 -3.99
C ALA A 141 -9.54 5.94 -5.08
N ALA A 142 -9.15 5.86 -6.35
CA ALA A 142 -10.02 6.21 -7.46
C ALA A 142 -11.25 5.30 -7.52
N GLU A 143 -11.06 3.99 -7.43
CA GLU A 143 -12.13 3.00 -7.40
C GLU A 143 -13.12 3.27 -6.27
N ARG A 144 -12.63 3.53 -5.05
CA ARG A 144 -13.50 3.91 -3.93
C ARG A 144 -14.36 5.14 -4.23
N TYR A 145 -13.86 6.13 -4.96
CA TYR A 145 -14.66 7.31 -5.32
C TYR A 145 -15.71 7.00 -6.38
N VAL A 146 -15.40 6.13 -7.35
CA VAL A 146 -16.39 5.62 -8.31
C VAL A 146 -17.51 4.88 -7.58
N GLN A 147 -17.16 3.96 -6.67
CA GLN A 147 -18.13 3.19 -5.91
C GLN A 147 -18.98 4.07 -4.98
N GLN A 148 -18.38 5.09 -4.37
CA GLN A 148 -19.14 6.06 -3.56
C GLN A 148 -20.09 6.90 -4.41
N ALA A 149 -19.73 7.24 -5.65
CA ALA A 149 -20.63 7.93 -6.56
C ALA A 149 -21.81 7.02 -6.94
N ALA A 150 -21.54 5.76 -7.34
CA ALA A 150 -22.57 4.77 -7.67
C ALA A 150 -23.50 4.46 -6.48
N GLY A 151 -22.95 4.25 -5.28
CA GLY A 151 -23.72 3.95 -4.07
C GLY A 151 -24.51 5.13 -3.51
N ARG A 152 -24.10 6.38 -3.79
CA ARG A 152 -24.91 7.57 -3.47
C ARG A 152 -26.20 7.65 -4.29
N HIS A 153 -26.22 7.09 -5.51
CA HIS A 153 -27.46 6.96 -6.28
C HIS A 153 -28.40 5.89 -5.68
N ALA A 154 -27.88 4.92 -4.94
CA ALA A 154 -28.67 3.87 -4.29
C ALA A 154 -29.17 4.24 -2.87
N GLN A 155 -28.53 5.20 -2.19
CA GLN A 155 -28.78 5.49 -0.78
C GLN A 155 -29.16 6.96 -0.54
N ALA A 156 -30.25 7.42 -1.16
CA ALA A 156 -30.83 8.74 -0.97
C ALA A 156 -31.60 8.88 0.37
N GLY A 157 -31.08 8.32 1.46
CA GLY A 157 -31.70 8.37 2.80
C GLY A 157 -30.74 8.32 4.00
N GLY A 158 -29.42 8.31 3.80
CA GLY A 158 -28.43 8.16 4.87
C GLY A 158 -27.64 9.44 5.17
N GLY A 159 -27.75 9.95 6.41
CA GLY A 159 -27.12 11.19 6.87
C GLY A 159 -25.62 11.31 6.62
N LYS A 160 -25.14 12.56 6.51
CA LYS A 160 -23.72 12.94 6.29
C LYS A 160 -22.78 12.17 7.22
N ARG A 161 -22.05 11.18 6.68
CA ARG A 161 -20.89 10.60 7.35
C ARG A 161 -19.80 11.68 7.48
N GLY A 162 -19.77 12.35 8.64
CA GLY A 162 -18.75 13.33 8.99
C GLY A 162 -17.34 12.76 8.82
N GLY A 163 -16.42 13.55 8.30
CA GLY A 163 -15.05 13.10 8.02
C GLY A 163 -14.38 12.47 9.25
N ARG A 164 -13.85 11.25 9.10
CA ARG A 164 -13.19 10.52 10.21
C ARG A 164 -11.97 11.32 10.68
N ARG A 165 -12.00 11.76 11.94
CA ARG A 165 -10.90 12.49 12.59
C ARG A 165 -9.71 11.54 12.76
N VAL A 166 -8.51 12.05 12.50
CA VAL A 166 -7.25 11.30 12.70
C VAL A 166 -7.05 11.09 14.20
N GLN A 167 -7.06 9.84 14.64
CA GLN A 167 -6.77 9.47 16.02
C GLN A 167 -5.26 9.38 16.26
N PRO A 168 -4.78 9.58 17.50
CA PRO A 168 -3.40 9.28 17.85
C PRO A 168 -3.05 7.82 17.57
N CYS A 169 -1.84 7.57 17.08
CA CYS A 169 -1.34 6.23 16.78
C CYS A 169 -1.27 5.35 18.04
N SER A 170 -1.00 5.92 19.21
CA SER A 170 -1.00 5.23 20.51
C SER A 170 -2.36 4.68 20.96
N ARG A 171 -3.45 4.95 20.22
CA ARG A 171 -4.76 4.35 20.47
C ARG A 171 -4.99 3.05 19.69
N ASP A 172 -4.07 2.69 18.82
CA ASP A 172 -4.13 1.51 17.97
C ASP A 172 -2.83 0.73 18.15
N ALA A 173 -2.93 -0.46 18.77
CA ALA A 173 -1.77 -1.29 19.08
C ALA A 173 -0.97 -1.68 17.82
N ALA A 174 -1.62 -1.86 16.67
CA ALA A 174 -0.92 -2.16 15.42
C ALA A 174 -0.12 -0.93 14.93
N CYS A 175 -0.72 0.25 15.04
CA CYS A 175 -0.03 1.50 14.70
C CYS A 175 1.15 1.76 15.65
N GLU A 176 0.93 1.62 16.95
CA GLU A 176 1.95 1.85 17.97
C GLU A 176 3.13 0.89 17.83
N HIS A 177 2.86 -0.40 17.58
CA HIS A 177 3.89 -1.39 17.35
C HIS A 177 4.72 -1.08 16.09
N ALA A 178 4.07 -0.74 14.97
CA ALA A 178 4.77 -0.35 13.75
C ALA A 178 5.63 0.90 13.95
N LEU A 179 5.14 1.89 14.71
CA LEU A 179 5.88 3.12 15.02
C LEU A 179 7.10 2.82 15.92
N PHE A 180 6.96 1.93 16.90
CA PHE A 180 8.06 1.48 17.75
C PHE A 180 9.17 0.83 16.92
N ASP A 181 8.81 -0.13 16.06
CA ASP A 181 9.77 -0.82 15.21
C ASP A 181 10.45 0.13 14.21
N MET A 182 9.69 1.04 13.59
CA MET A 182 10.24 2.05 12.70
C MET A 182 11.32 2.89 13.40
N ASN A 183 11.07 3.36 14.63
CA ASN A 183 12.04 4.14 15.40
C ASN A 183 13.25 3.31 15.83
N ARG A 184 13.04 2.05 16.20
CA ARG A 184 14.10 1.10 16.54
C ARG A 184 15.04 0.88 15.35
N TYR A 185 14.50 0.59 14.17
CA TYR A 185 15.30 0.36 12.96
C TYR A 185 15.94 1.64 12.43
N TYR A 186 15.28 2.80 12.53
CA TYR A 186 15.88 4.09 12.22
C TYR A 186 17.14 4.33 13.07
N THR A 187 17.05 4.10 14.38
CA THR A 187 18.18 4.30 15.29
C THR A 187 19.31 3.32 14.99
N LYS A 188 18.97 2.05 14.76
CA LYS A 188 19.94 1.00 14.38
C LYS A 188 20.64 1.32 13.05
N LEU A 189 19.92 1.85 12.07
CA LEU A 189 20.51 2.26 10.80
C LEU A 189 21.44 3.46 10.99
N ARG A 190 20.98 4.48 11.75
CA ARG A 190 21.75 5.69 12.04
C ARG A 190 23.10 5.40 12.70
N THR A 191 23.18 4.39 13.59
CA THR A 191 24.44 4.03 14.25
C THR A 191 25.41 3.23 13.37
N ARG A 192 24.93 2.66 12.26
CA ARG A 192 25.73 1.84 11.34
C ARG A 192 26.14 2.57 10.06
N MET A 193 25.52 3.70 9.77
CA MET A 193 25.81 4.49 8.58
C MET A 193 27.06 5.37 8.77
N PRO A 194 27.83 5.62 7.70
CA PRO A 194 28.90 6.61 7.70
C PRO A 194 28.38 8.00 8.10
N ALA A 195 29.18 8.76 8.85
CA ALA A 195 28.81 10.10 9.35
C ALA A 195 28.39 11.06 8.22
N ALA A 196 29.07 10.99 7.08
CA ALA A 196 28.79 11.81 5.89
C ALA A 196 27.37 11.58 5.32
N SER A 197 26.79 10.40 5.51
CA SER A 197 25.48 10.01 4.97
C SER A 197 24.33 10.19 5.98
N LEU A 198 24.61 10.55 7.24
CA LEU A 198 23.56 10.78 8.24
C LEU A 198 22.57 11.91 7.88
N PRO A 199 23.00 13.03 7.23
CA PRO A 199 22.06 14.05 6.79
C PRO A 199 21.04 13.54 5.76
N THR A 200 21.40 12.60 4.88
CA THR A 200 20.46 12.04 3.90
C THR A 200 19.39 11.19 4.59
N LEU A 201 19.79 10.37 5.57
CA LEU A 201 18.88 9.61 6.42
C LEU A 201 17.89 10.51 7.16
N GLY A 202 18.38 11.60 7.76
CA GLY A 202 17.55 12.56 8.49
C GLY A 202 16.53 13.28 7.59
N ARG A 203 16.98 13.80 6.43
CA ARG A 203 16.09 14.47 5.46
C ARG A 203 15.01 13.54 4.93
N ARG A 204 15.40 12.34 4.48
CA ARG A 204 14.48 11.28 4.04
C ARG A 204 13.42 11.00 5.09
N SER A 205 13.83 10.76 6.33
CA SER A 205 12.92 10.36 7.42
C SER A 205 11.93 11.49 7.76
N ALA A 206 12.41 12.74 7.80
CA ALA A 206 11.54 13.89 8.00
C ALA A 206 10.50 14.06 6.88
N ARG A 207 10.87 13.83 5.62
CA ARG A 207 9.93 13.87 4.49
C ARG A 207 8.96 12.69 4.50
N GLY A 208 9.42 11.49 4.83
CA GLY A 208 8.58 10.30 4.99
C GLY A 208 7.51 10.51 6.07
N SER A 209 7.88 11.03 7.24
CA SER A 209 6.93 11.37 8.30
C SER A 209 5.90 12.41 7.86
N ARG A 210 6.33 13.43 7.10
CA ARG A 210 5.40 14.41 6.52
C ARG A 210 4.45 13.77 5.51
N PHE A 211 4.92 12.87 4.65
CA PHE A 211 4.08 12.14 3.70
C PHE A 211 3.04 11.26 4.41
N ALA A 212 3.44 10.52 5.45
CA ALA A 212 2.56 9.68 6.25
C ALA A 212 1.54 10.49 7.08
N MET A 213 1.89 11.70 7.51
CA MET A 213 1.00 12.55 8.30
C MET A 213 -0.02 13.29 7.42
N ARG A 214 -1.31 13.01 7.63
CA ARG A 214 -2.38 13.89 7.17
C ARG A 214 -2.43 15.13 8.07
N ARG A 215 -2.28 16.33 7.49
CA ARG A 215 -2.35 17.59 8.25
C ARG A 215 -3.70 17.63 9.00
N ARG A 216 -3.68 17.65 10.34
CA ARG A 216 -4.83 18.07 11.12
C ARG A 216 -5.10 19.52 10.72
N ARG A 217 -6.27 19.82 10.15
CA ARG A 217 -6.76 21.20 10.20
C ARG A 217 -6.94 21.52 11.68
N SER A 218 -6.16 22.46 12.19
CA SER A 218 -6.44 23.10 13.46
C SER A 218 -7.80 23.80 13.30
N SER A 219 -8.87 23.18 13.78
CA SER A 219 -10.12 23.88 14.08
C SER A 219 -10.01 24.28 15.53
N ALA A 220 -9.27 25.35 15.77
CA ALA A 220 -9.16 26.01 17.07
C ALA A 220 -9.00 27.50 16.81
N ARG A 221 -10.08 28.18 16.41
CA ARG A 221 -10.39 29.58 16.77
C ARG A 221 -11.74 30.05 16.19
N THR A 222 -12.88 29.63 16.76
CA THR A 222 -14.11 30.44 16.77
C THR A 222 -15.06 29.91 17.85
N SER A 223 -14.72 30.15 19.10
CA SER A 223 -15.66 30.14 20.23
C SER A 223 -15.01 30.97 21.32
N ALA A 224 -15.10 32.28 21.13
CA ALA A 224 -14.93 33.26 22.19
C ALA A 224 -15.89 34.42 21.84
N SER A 225 -16.86 34.61 22.73
CA SER A 225 -17.65 35.83 22.95
C SER A 225 -18.85 36.08 22.00
N ILE A 226 -20.00 35.54 22.39
CA ILE A 226 -21.16 36.37 22.76
C ILE A 226 -21.24 36.30 24.28
#